data_AF-A0A016W4X4-F1
#
_entry.id   AF-A0A016W4X4-F1
#
_cell.length_a   1.000
_cell.length_b   1.000
_cell.length_c   1.000
_cell.angle_alpha   90.00
_cell.angle_beta   90.00
_cell.angle_gamma   90.00
#
_symmetry.space_group_name_H-M   'P 1'
#
loop_
_entity.id
_entity.type
_entity.pdbx_description
1 polymer ?
#
loop_
_entity_poly.entity_id
_entity_poly.type
_entity_poly.pdbx_seq_one_letter_code
_entity_poly.pdbx_strand_id
1 'polypeptide(L)'
;MGNLGYQIQIGHISSQLNPADCATRGLDKELFSRHFWWTGPSFLAQPVDTWNKEYTPIGIMDTSDGDPEIPFSGQHNVKVDHMAPNDHEDKMDIFVNIRMQKLQNVKRVVAFALRFIRVVISRVNKTRKPRIIISAIFDGEDNMSDPRLSGT
;
A
#
# COMPACT_ATOMS: atom_id res chain seq x y z
N MET A 1 -20.41 16.34 -23.65
CA MET A 1 -20.85 16.36 -22.24
C MET A 1 -19.60 16.39 -21.38
N GLY A 2 -19.40 17.46 -20.60
CA GLY A 2 -18.16 17.66 -19.84
C GLY A 2 -17.99 16.64 -18.74
N ASN A 3 -16.75 16.18 -18.55
CA ASN A 3 -16.35 15.25 -17.50
C ASN A 3 -16.48 15.95 -16.13
N LEU A 4 -17.64 15.80 -15.49
CA LEU A 4 -17.89 16.36 -14.16
C LEU A 4 -17.36 15.35 -13.14
N GLY A 5 -16.15 15.60 -12.63
CA GLY A 5 -15.54 14.78 -11.59
C GLY A 5 -16.38 14.74 -10.31
N TYR A 6 -16.09 13.78 -9.44
CA TYR A 6 -16.78 13.65 -8.14
C TYR A 6 -16.16 14.60 -7.11
N GLN A 7 -17.00 15.21 -6.29
CA GLN A 7 -16.54 15.88 -5.08
C GLN A 7 -16.04 14.82 -4.10
N ILE A 8 -14.79 14.97 -3.67
CA ILE A 8 -14.17 14.08 -2.68
C ILE A 8 -13.67 14.95 -1.53
N GLN A 9 -13.96 14.51 -0.31
CA GLN A 9 -13.41 15.08 0.91
C GLN A 9 -12.47 14.06 1.55
N ILE A 10 -11.30 14.53 2.00
CA ILE A 10 -10.32 13.72 2.72
C ILE A 10 -10.22 14.26 4.14
N GLY A 11 -10.16 13.37 5.12
CA GLY A 11 -10.00 13.75 6.51
C GLY A 11 -9.60 12.60 7.39
N HIS A 12 -9.19 12.96 8.60
CA HIS A 12 -8.75 12.04 9.64
C HIS A 12 -9.92 11.61 10.51
N ILE A 13 -9.93 10.33 10.89
CA ILE A 13 -10.83 9.75 11.89
C ILE A 13 -9.99 8.94 12.88
N SER A 14 -10.49 8.75 14.10
CA SER A 14 -9.78 7.95 15.11
C SER A 14 -9.58 6.50 14.62
N SER A 15 -8.46 5.86 15.03
CA SER A 15 -8.15 4.48 14.62
C SER A 15 -9.26 3.49 14.96
N GLN A 16 -9.99 3.71 16.05
CA GLN A 16 -11.11 2.86 16.49
C GLN A 16 -12.30 2.90 15.52
N LEU A 17 -12.44 3.98 14.76
CA LEU A 17 -13.51 4.17 13.77
C LEU A 17 -13.02 3.89 12.34
N ASN A 18 -11.72 3.66 12.14
CA ASN A 18 -11.15 3.34 10.84
C ASN A 18 -11.33 1.85 10.55
N PRO A 19 -12.27 1.46 9.66
CA PRO A 19 -12.45 0.05 9.35
C PRO A 19 -11.14 -0.56 8.81
N ALA A 20 -10.37 0.16 7.99
CA ALA A 20 -9.14 -0.33 7.38
C ALA A 20 -8.09 -0.81 8.42
N ASP A 21 -8.02 -0.17 9.60
CA ASP A 21 -7.11 -0.57 10.69
C ASP A 21 -7.44 -1.97 11.22
N CYS A 22 -8.70 -2.36 11.18
CA CYS A 22 -9.13 -3.68 11.65
C CYS A 22 -8.67 -4.80 10.71
N ALA A 23 -8.64 -4.56 9.39
CA ALA A 23 -8.10 -5.54 8.45
C ALA A 23 -6.58 -5.71 8.57
N THR A 24 -5.85 -4.63 8.86
CA THR A 24 -4.38 -4.68 8.92
C THR A 24 -3.85 -5.27 10.23
N ARG A 25 -4.57 -5.10 11.35
CA ARG A 25 -4.21 -5.68 12.66
C ARG A 25 -4.63 -7.14 12.82
N GLY A 26 -5.56 -7.60 11.99
CA GLY A 26 -6.17 -8.92 12.09
C GLY A 26 -7.34 -8.93 13.06
N LEU A 27 -8.46 -9.51 12.62
CA LEU A 27 -9.64 -9.76 13.44
C LEU A 27 -9.89 -11.26 13.53
N ASP A 28 -10.37 -11.70 14.68
CA ASP A 28 -10.87 -13.07 14.82
C ASP A 28 -12.08 -13.31 13.90
N LYS A 29 -12.22 -14.53 13.39
CA LYS A 29 -13.25 -14.91 12.40
C LYS A 29 -14.66 -14.65 12.94
N GLU A 30 -14.91 -14.98 14.20
CA GLU A 30 -16.23 -14.83 14.80
C GLU A 30 -16.55 -13.34 15.02
N LEU A 31 -15.55 -12.56 15.42
CA LEU A 31 -15.71 -11.11 15.61
C LEU A 31 -15.92 -10.39 14.27
N PHE A 32 -15.20 -10.80 13.22
CA PHE A 32 -15.27 -10.19 11.89
C PHE A 32 -16.68 -10.24 11.28
N SER A 33 -17.42 -11.34 11.52
CA SER A 33 -18.79 -11.51 11.01
C SER A 33 -19.78 -10.45 11.52
N ARG A 34 -19.52 -9.89 12.70
CA ARG A 34 -20.38 -8.92 13.41
C ARG A 34 -19.67 -7.59 13.63
N HIS A 35 -18.57 -7.34 12.92
CA HIS A 35 -17.74 -6.15 13.09
C HIS A 35 -18.28 -4.97 12.28
N PHE A 36 -18.04 -3.75 12.74
CA PHE A 36 -18.44 -2.52 12.03
C PHE A 36 -17.74 -2.34 10.68
N TRP A 37 -16.78 -3.20 10.33
CA TRP A 37 -16.11 -3.19 9.02
C TRP A 37 -17.12 -3.16 7.87
N TRP A 38 -18.19 -3.95 7.99
CA TRP A 38 -19.20 -4.12 6.95
C TRP A 38 -20.18 -2.95 6.84
N THR A 39 -20.46 -2.30 7.97
CA THR A 39 -21.45 -1.22 8.05
C THR A 39 -20.81 0.16 8.04
N GLY A 40 -19.51 0.23 8.27
CA GLY A 40 -18.80 1.47 8.56
C GLY A 40 -19.11 2.01 9.97
N PRO A 41 -18.38 3.07 10.38
CA PRO A 41 -18.69 3.80 11.61
C PRO A 41 -20.02 4.53 11.51
N SER A 42 -20.78 4.56 12.61
CA SER A 42 -22.16 5.04 12.66
C SER A 42 -22.34 6.51 12.28
N PHE A 43 -21.32 7.35 12.49
CA PHE A 43 -21.40 8.78 12.17
C PHE A 43 -21.50 9.03 10.66
N LEU A 44 -21.00 8.12 9.81
CA LEU A 44 -21.11 8.26 8.34
C LEU A 44 -22.57 8.17 7.85
N ALA A 45 -23.46 7.56 8.63
CA ALA A 45 -24.89 7.52 8.34
C ALA A 45 -25.62 8.80 8.79
N GLN A 46 -24.96 9.68 9.55
CA GLN A 46 -25.51 10.96 9.98
C GLN A 46 -25.26 12.05 8.93
N PRO A 47 -26.01 13.17 8.94
CA PRO A 47 -25.77 14.30 8.04
C PRO A 47 -24.32 14.81 8.13
N VAL A 48 -23.73 15.19 7.00
CA VAL A 48 -22.32 15.62 6.90
C VAL A 48 -21.97 16.75 7.87
N ASP A 49 -22.90 17.66 8.12
CA ASP A 49 -22.73 18.78 9.07
C ASP A 49 -22.50 18.33 10.52
N THR A 50 -22.82 17.07 10.84
CA THR A 50 -22.68 16.48 12.18
C THR A 50 -21.38 15.67 12.35
N TRP A 51 -20.59 15.52 11.29
CA TRP A 51 -19.38 14.68 11.32
C TRP A 51 -18.22 15.29 12.10
N ASN A 52 -18.27 16.60 12.37
CA ASN A 52 -17.19 17.37 13.02
C ASN A 52 -16.70 16.81 14.37
N LYS A 53 -17.47 15.94 15.01
CA LYS A 53 -17.05 15.23 16.24
C LYS A 53 -16.04 14.11 15.98
N GLU A 54 -16.20 13.37 14.88
CA GLU A 54 -15.45 12.14 14.59
C GLU A 54 -14.53 12.27 13.38
N TYR A 55 -14.72 13.32 12.57
CA TYR A 55 -14.02 13.57 11.32
C TYR A 55 -13.37 14.95 11.35
N THR A 56 -12.07 14.99 11.08
CA THR A 56 -11.29 16.21 10.92
C THR A 56 -10.89 16.35 9.44
N PRO A 57 -11.44 17.32 8.70
CA PRO A 57 -11.10 17.49 7.29
C PRO A 57 -9.62 17.87 7.13
N ILE A 58 -8.97 17.30 6.11
CA ILE A 58 -7.63 17.67 5.66
C ILE A 58 -7.79 18.54 4.41
N GLY A 59 -7.27 19.76 4.46
CA GLY A 59 -7.22 20.63 3.29
C GLY A 59 -6.30 20.01 2.25
N ILE A 60 -6.84 19.69 1.07
CA ILE A 60 -6.03 19.41 -0.11
C ILE A 60 -5.64 20.78 -0.67
N MET A 61 -4.47 21.27 -0.29
CA MET A 61 -3.91 22.48 -0.90
C MET A 61 -3.48 22.11 -2.32
N ASP A 62 -4.15 22.66 -3.32
CA ASP A 62 -3.49 22.86 -4.61
C ASP A 62 -2.33 23.82 -4.30
N THR A 63 -1.10 23.39 -4.59
CA THR A 63 0.08 24.24 -4.49
C THR A 63 0.03 25.30 -5.60
N SER A 64 -0.93 26.21 -5.52
CA SER A 64 -0.84 27.52 -6.12
C SER A 64 -0.58 28.48 -4.98
N ASP A 65 0.62 29.10 -4.97
CA ASP A 65 1.07 30.12 -4.03
C ASP A 65 -0.03 31.15 -3.71
N GLY A 66 -0.80 30.90 -2.66
CA GLY A 66 -1.96 31.71 -2.28
C GLY A 66 -2.15 31.75 -0.77
N ASP A 67 -1.69 32.87 -0.20
CA ASP A 67 -1.98 33.50 1.10
C ASP A 67 -2.76 32.69 2.17
N PRO A 68 -2.18 32.38 3.36
CA PRO A 68 -2.75 31.46 4.35
C PRO A 68 -3.91 32.00 5.22
N GLU A 69 -4.52 33.15 4.92
CA GLU A 69 -5.46 33.81 5.86
C GLU A 69 -6.98 33.60 5.63
N ILE A 70 -7.42 32.71 4.74
CA ILE A 70 -8.87 32.46 4.57
C ILE A 70 -9.34 31.21 5.34
N PRO A 71 -10.34 31.32 6.25
CA PRO A 71 -10.97 30.16 6.88
C PRO A 71 -11.64 29.28 5.82
N PHE A 72 -11.11 28.07 5.66
CA PHE A 72 -11.43 27.15 4.57
C PHE A 72 -12.87 26.62 4.65
N SER A 73 -13.68 26.87 3.61
CA SER A 73 -14.97 26.20 3.41
C SER A 73 -14.75 24.91 2.63
N GLY A 74 -14.96 23.78 3.29
CA GLY A 74 -14.55 22.46 2.81
C GLY A 74 -15.40 21.90 1.68
N GLN A 75 -15.18 22.35 0.44
CA GLN A 75 -15.70 21.69 -0.76
C GLN A 75 -14.69 21.84 -1.90
N HIS A 76 -13.91 20.79 -2.20
CA HIS A 76 -13.07 20.74 -3.40
C HIS A 76 -13.54 19.61 -4.32
N ASN A 77 -13.73 19.93 -5.60
CA ASN A 77 -14.01 18.96 -6.65
C ASN A 77 -12.69 18.25 -7.00
N VAL A 78 -12.54 16.97 -6.68
CA VAL A 78 -11.36 16.20 -7.12
C VAL A 78 -11.66 15.67 -8.51
N LYS A 79 -10.89 16.12 -9.51
CA LYS A 79 -10.94 15.50 -10.84
C LYS A 79 -10.44 14.06 -10.72
N VAL A 80 -11.38 13.12 -10.78
CA VAL A 80 -11.05 11.71 -11.02
C VAL A 80 -10.91 11.56 -12.52
N ASP A 81 -9.68 11.65 -13.03
CA ASP A 81 -9.42 11.32 -14.42
C ASP A 81 -9.71 9.84 -14.63
N HIS A 82 -10.65 9.55 -15.54
CA HIS A 82 -10.82 8.23 -16.11
C HIS A 82 -9.48 7.82 -16.71
N MET A 83 -8.99 6.63 -16.34
CA MET A 83 -7.80 6.00 -16.90
C MET A 83 -8.06 5.62 -18.36
N ALA A 84 -8.12 6.62 -19.24
CA ALA A 84 -7.79 6.43 -20.64
C ALA A 84 -6.28 6.14 -20.71
N PRO A 85 -5.84 5.23 -21.59
CA PRO A 85 -4.42 5.00 -21.81
C PRO A 85 -3.87 6.23 -22.53
N ASN A 86 -3.55 7.27 -21.77
CA ASN A 86 -2.68 8.32 -22.26
C ASN A 86 -1.26 7.75 -22.17
N ASP A 87 -0.65 7.58 -23.34
CA ASP A 87 0.74 7.16 -23.55
C ASP A 87 1.77 8.21 -23.04
N HIS A 88 1.46 8.93 -21.96
CA HIS A 88 2.44 9.65 -21.18
C HIS A 88 2.87 8.77 -20.02
N GLU A 89 4.05 8.19 -20.21
CA GLU A 89 4.75 7.27 -19.33
C GLU A 89 5.21 7.95 -18.01
N ASP A 90 4.30 8.59 -17.29
CA ASP A 90 4.50 8.92 -15.87
C ASP A 90 4.23 7.65 -15.06
N LYS A 91 5.11 6.68 -15.26
CA LYS A 91 5.18 5.47 -14.47
C LYS A 91 5.60 5.91 -13.07
N MET A 92 4.61 6.21 -12.22
CA MET A 92 4.80 6.51 -10.81
C MET A 92 5.70 5.42 -10.22
N ASP A 93 6.96 5.76 -10.00
CA ASP A 93 7.94 4.83 -9.47
C ASP A 93 7.60 4.61 -8.00
N ILE A 94 6.86 3.52 -7.74
CA ILE A 94 6.49 3.08 -6.40
C ILE A 94 7.72 2.85 -5.49
N PHE A 95 8.93 2.84 -6.06
CA PHE A 95 10.20 2.73 -5.34
C PHE A 95 10.91 4.07 -5.13
N VAL A 96 10.27 5.22 -5.41
CA VAL A 96 10.82 6.57 -5.11
C VAL A 96 11.34 6.66 -3.68
N ASN A 97 10.63 6.06 -2.72
CA ASN A 97 11.03 6.07 -1.32
C ASN A 97 12.11 5.04 -0.95
N ILE A 98 12.39 4.06 -1.83
CA ILE A 98 13.51 3.14 -1.68
C ILE A 98 14.82 3.81 -2.10
N ARG A 99 14.76 4.75 -3.06
CA ARG A 99 15.93 5.48 -3.58
C ARG A 99 16.70 6.26 -2.50
N MET A 100 16.06 6.56 -1.37
CA MET A 100 16.66 7.25 -0.23
C MET A 100 17.30 6.31 0.82
N GLN A 101 17.22 5.00 0.63
CA GLN A 101 17.80 4.05 1.56
C GLN A 101 19.21 3.65 1.15
N LYS A 102 20.18 3.78 2.08
CA LYS A 102 21.54 3.24 1.91
C LYS A 102 21.43 1.79 1.41
N LEU A 103 22.22 1.38 0.42
CA LEU A 103 22.25 0.03 -0.18
C LEU A 103 22.15 -1.10 0.88
N GLN A 104 22.68 -0.87 2.07
CA GLN A 104 22.59 -1.77 3.24
C GLN A 104 21.14 -2.09 3.67
N ASN A 105 20.24 -1.11 3.66
CA ASN A 105 18.84 -1.31 4.01
C ASN A 105 18.12 -2.14 2.95
N VAL A 106 18.36 -1.85 1.67
CA VAL A 106 17.82 -2.66 0.55
C VAL A 106 18.31 -4.11 0.66
N LYS A 107 19.63 -4.31 0.88
CA LYS A 107 20.22 -5.63 1.12
C LYS A 107 19.53 -6.35 2.29
N ARG A 108 19.26 -5.65 3.39
CA ARG A 108 18.58 -6.21 4.56
C ARG A 108 17.14 -6.63 4.24
N VAL A 109 16.36 -5.76 3.59
CA VAL A 109 14.96 -6.05 3.21
C VAL A 109 14.92 -7.26 2.27
N VAL A 110 15.75 -7.28 1.24
CA VAL A 110 15.86 -8.42 0.31
C VAL A 110 16.27 -9.69 1.07
N ALA A 111 17.25 -9.62 1.96
CA ALA A 111 17.66 -10.77 2.77
C ALA A 111 16.52 -11.31 3.65
N PHE A 112 15.70 -10.44 4.25
CA PHE A 112 14.53 -10.85 5.02
C PHE A 112 13.47 -11.52 4.14
N ALA A 113 13.17 -10.96 2.97
CA ALA A 113 12.24 -11.56 2.01
C ALA A 113 12.71 -12.95 1.56
N LEU A 114 14.00 -13.08 1.18
CA LEU A 114 14.60 -14.35 0.78
C LEU A 114 14.56 -15.38 1.93
N ARG A 115 14.88 -14.96 3.15
CA ARG A 115 14.83 -15.82 4.35
C ARG A 115 13.41 -16.30 4.60
N PHE A 116 12.42 -15.41 4.51
CA PHE A 116 11.01 -15.76 4.69
C PHE A 116 10.57 -16.81 3.67
N ILE A 117 10.83 -16.56 2.38
CA ILE A 117 10.50 -17.49 1.29
C ILE A 117 11.11 -18.88 1.55
N ARG A 118 12.42 -18.95 1.87
CA ARG A 118 13.11 -20.20 2.17
C ARG A 118 12.49 -20.95 3.35
N VAL A 119 12.21 -20.25 4.45
CA VAL A 119 11.63 -20.88 5.66
C VAL A 119 10.21 -21.40 5.39
N VAL A 120 9.38 -20.62 4.71
CA VAL A 120 8.01 -21.02 4.37
C VAL A 120 8.02 -22.24 3.47
N ILE A 121 8.82 -22.23 2.40
CA ILE A 121 8.91 -23.35 1.46
C ILE A 121 9.45 -24.60 2.14
N SER A 122 10.47 -24.47 3.00
CA SER A 122 10.98 -25.60 3.79
C SER A 122 9.89 -26.22 4.68
N ARG A 123 9.04 -25.39 5.31
CA ARG A 123 7.93 -25.87 6.14
C ARG A 123 6.84 -26.55 5.30
N VAL A 124 6.45 -25.95 4.17
CA VAL A 124 5.41 -26.49 3.29
C VAL A 124 5.86 -27.80 2.63
N ASN A 125 7.13 -27.90 2.22
CA ASN A 125 7.67 -29.10 1.60
C ASN A 125 7.79 -30.30 2.56
N LYS A 126 7.69 -30.08 3.88
CA LYS A 126 7.58 -31.19 4.86
C LYS A 126 6.23 -31.89 4.80
N THR A 127 5.16 -31.19 4.43
CA THR A 127 3.79 -31.69 4.50
C THR A 127 3.17 -31.98 3.13
N ARG A 128 3.69 -31.37 2.05
CA ARG A 128 3.13 -31.46 0.69
C ARG A 128 3.87 -32.49 -0.18
N LYS A 129 3.11 -33.34 -0.90
CA LYS A 129 3.64 -34.39 -1.80
C LYS A 129 4.21 -33.87 -3.13
N PRO A 130 3.64 -32.84 -3.79
CA PRO A 130 4.40 -32.06 -4.76
C PRO A 130 5.24 -31.00 -4.03
N ARG A 131 6.56 -31.21 -3.98
CA ARG A 131 7.49 -30.22 -3.43
C ARG A 131 7.52 -28.98 -4.32
N ILE A 132 7.50 -27.82 -3.68
CA ILE A 132 7.77 -26.54 -4.33
C ILE A 132 9.27 -26.46 -4.54
N ILE A 133 9.69 -26.37 -5.80
CA ILE A 133 11.09 -26.18 -6.20
C ILE A 133 11.29 -24.71 -6.49
N ILE A 134 12.33 -24.11 -5.93
CA ILE A 134 12.70 -22.73 -6.24
C ILE A 134 13.79 -22.77 -7.32
N SER A 135 13.87 -21.76 -8.18
CA SER A 135 14.97 -21.64 -9.14
C SER A 135 16.33 -21.66 -8.43
N ALA A 136 17.36 -22.23 -9.07
CA ALA A 136 18.72 -22.43 -8.53
C ALA A 136 19.35 -21.17 -7.87
N ILE A 137 18.93 -19.98 -8.29
CA ILE A 137 19.26 -18.68 -7.66
C ILE A 137 19.03 -18.70 -6.13
N PHE A 138 18.09 -19.50 -5.63
CA PHE A 138 17.75 -19.59 -4.21
C PHE A 138 18.40 -20.76 -3.48
N ASP A 139 18.95 -21.75 -4.20
CA ASP A 139 19.56 -22.94 -3.59
C ASP A 139 21.03 -22.72 -3.24
N GLY A 140 21.64 -21.62 -3.66
CA GLY A 140 23.02 -21.30 -3.26
C GLY A 140 24.03 -22.37 -3.68
N GLU A 141 23.70 -23.16 -4.70
CA GLU A 141 24.70 -23.97 -5.39
C GLU A 141 25.54 -23.01 -6.23
N ASP A 142 26.63 -22.51 -5.63
CA ASP A 142 27.80 -22.08 -6.38
C ASP A 142 28.35 -23.28 -7.15
N ASN A 143 27.72 -23.61 -8.29
CA ASN A 143 28.40 -24.35 -9.34
C ASN A 143 29.29 -23.36 -10.10
N MET A 144 30.32 -22.88 -9.41
CA MET A 144 31.51 -22.31 -10.04
C MET A 144 32.35 -23.48 -10.55
N SER A 145 31.83 -24.16 -11.58
CA SER A 145 32.68 -24.98 -12.43
C SER A 145 33.56 -24.04 -13.24
N ASP A 146 34.80 -23.89 -12.76
CA ASP A 146 35.93 -23.20 -13.39
C ASP A 146 35.88 -23.26 -14.94
N PRO A 147 35.89 -22.12 -15.65
CA PRO A 147 36.60 -22.07 -16.90
C PRO A 147 38.09 -21.91 -16.55
N ARG A 148 38.81 -23.04 -16.55
CA ARG A 148 40.26 -23.05 -16.69
C ARG A 148 40.62 -22.28 -17.96
N LEU A 149 41.05 -21.03 -17.82
CA LEU A 149 41.77 -20.33 -18.87
C LEU A 149 43.20 -20.88 -18.92
N SER A 150 43.36 -21.98 -19.65
CA SER A 150 44.63 -22.40 -20.22
C SER A 150 44.61 -22.05 -21.70
N GLY A 151 45.64 -21.34 -22.17
CA GLY A 151 45.84 -21.12 -23.59
C GLY A 151 46.64 -19.86 -23.89
N THR A 152 47.97 -20.03 -23.82
CA THR A 152 49.07 -19.37 -24.58
C THR A 152 48.93 -17.92 -25.00
#